data_AF-A0A954UVI4-F1
#
_entry.id   AF-A0A954UVI4-F1
#
_cell.length_a   1.000
_cell.length_b   1.000
_cell.length_c   1.000
_cell.angle_alpha   90.00
_cell.angle_beta   90.00
_cell.angle_gamma   90.00
#
_symmetry.space_group_name_H-M   'P 1'
#
loop_
_entity.id
_entity.type
_entity.pdbx_description
1 polymer ?
#
loop_
_entity_poly.entity_id
_entity_poly.type
_entity_poly.pdbx_seq_one_letter_code
_entity_poly.pdbx_strand_id
1 'polypeptide(L)'
;MGDIAKNFDEQLLALTDEIAGLTRCGVPLSDGLLGFGADMTGPTSRLAKSLGAQLESGKSLADAVADHPEFSPFYCSVIQAGVRCGRLPLALEQLSSAIRQVVELRRHLQFSLVYPAIVVCVAYGLTLFSLLYIFPTAMEARSVAPGSWLDIARRVVIAGWWLPPLVGLVLFVLAWRGGFARVGGPLGRMHRAVRLAIFAELLGVLIDQDEPLDRSLELAADAVGDKQLSADAHRIAQRIRSGETQGRHESCRRMPPMLAWLVSSRAEQSQLLRALRRAAESYRRQAHELRLWCEVYYPIVLTSGVGGGATLAYTLMMVIPWARLLYSLTGLPLA
;
A
#
# COMPACT_ATOMS: atom_id res chain seq x y z
N MET A 1 0.97 8.19 12.50
CA MET A 1 -0.17 8.20 11.53
C MET A 1 -0.29 6.94 10.69
N GLY A 2 0.81 6.28 10.27
CA GLY A 2 0.74 5.03 9.48
C GLY A 2 0.22 3.80 10.22
N ASP A 3 0.59 3.57 11.49
CA ASP A 3 0.14 2.40 12.26
C ASP A 3 -1.31 2.49 12.76
N ILE A 4 -1.82 3.70 13.00
CA ILE A 4 -3.21 3.91 13.46
C ILE A 4 -4.19 3.61 12.32
N ALA A 5 -3.88 4.03 11.09
CA ALA A 5 -4.68 3.70 9.91
C ALA A 5 -4.57 2.22 9.49
N LYS A 6 -3.48 1.55 9.86
CA LYS A 6 -3.20 0.15 9.50
C LYS A 6 -4.05 -0.83 10.30
N ASN A 7 -4.21 -0.60 11.61
CA ASN A 7 -5.14 -1.39 12.42
C ASN A 7 -6.59 -1.13 12.03
N PHE A 8 -6.91 0.09 11.62
CA PHE A 8 -8.29 0.49 11.35
C PHE A 8 -8.91 -0.23 10.14
N ASP A 9 -8.17 -0.42 9.03
CA ASP A 9 -8.70 -1.13 7.85
C ASP A 9 -8.94 -2.63 8.14
N GLU A 10 -8.04 -3.28 8.89
CA GLU A 10 -8.19 -4.69 9.31
C GLU A 10 -9.32 -4.87 10.33
N GLN A 11 -9.45 -3.92 11.25
CA GLN A 11 -10.54 -3.87 12.23
C GLN A 11 -11.91 -3.66 11.57
N LEU A 12 -11.97 -2.77 10.58
CA LEU A 12 -13.18 -2.52 9.80
C LEU A 12 -13.55 -3.75 8.95
N LEU A 13 -12.56 -4.43 8.37
CA LEU A 13 -12.78 -5.70 7.67
C LEU A 13 -13.37 -6.76 8.58
N ALA A 14 -12.80 -6.97 9.77
CA ALA A 14 -13.29 -7.94 10.74
C ALA A 14 -14.73 -7.63 11.17
N LEU A 15 -15.04 -6.37 11.45
CA LEU A 15 -16.39 -5.93 11.76
C LEU A 15 -17.36 -6.16 10.59
N THR A 16 -16.94 -5.86 9.36
CA THR A 16 -17.77 -6.05 8.16
C THR A 16 -18.05 -7.53 7.92
N ASP A 17 -17.05 -8.39 8.10
CA ASP A 17 -17.18 -9.85 8.01
C ASP A 17 -18.18 -10.38 9.06
N GLU A 18 -18.12 -9.86 10.29
CA GLU A 18 -19.05 -10.23 11.36
C GLU A 18 -20.48 -9.80 11.00
N ILE A 19 -20.70 -8.54 10.59
CA ILE A 19 -22.02 -8.05 10.17
C ILE A 19 -22.55 -8.90 9.01
N ALA A 20 -21.70 -9.24 8.02
CA ALA A 20 -22.08 -10.12 6.91
C ALA A 20 -22.45 -11.52 7.39
N GLY A 21 -21.69 -12.10 8.32
CA GLY A 21 -21.95 -13.39 8.95
C GLY A 21 -23.30 -13.42 9.67
N LEU A 22 -23.53 -12.47 10.58
CA LEU A 22 -24.77 -12.32 11.34
C LEU A 22 -25.98 -12.16 10.42
N THR A 23 -25.87 -11.30 9.40
CA THR A 23 -26.96 -11.06 8.43
C THR A 23 -27.30 -12.33 7.64
N ARG A 24 -26.30 -13.13 7.23
CA ARG A 24 -26.53 -14.40 6.51
C ARG A 24 -27.17 -15.47 7.37
N CYS A 25 -26.76 -15.55 8.64
CA CYS A 25 -27.31 -16.50 9.58
C CYS A 25 -28.70 -16.10 10.09
N GLY A 26 -29.21 -14.91 9.72
CA GLY A 26 -30.48 -14.38 10.19
C GLY A 26 -30.47 -14.04 11.68
N VAL A 27 -29.28 -13.85 12.26
CA VAL A 27 -29.11 -13.48 13.67
C VAL A 27 -29.40 -11.99 13.81
N PRO A 28 -30.16 -11.55 14.84
CA PRO A 28 -30.37 -10.14 15.12
C PRO A 28 -29.04 -9.39 15.25
N LEU A 29 -28.85 -8.35 14.42
CA LEU A 29 -27.60 -7.58 14.38
C LEU A 29 -27.29 -6.86 15.68
N SER A 30 -28.32 -6.44 16.43
CA SER A 30 -28.17 -5.82 17.76
C SER A 30 -27.38 -6.74 18.69
N ASP A 31 -27.85 -7.97 18.85
CA ASP A 31 -27.34 -8.93 19.83
C ASP A 31 -25.97 -9.45 19.39
N GLY A 32 -25.83 -9.75 18.09
CA GLY A 32 -24.57 -10.21 17.52
C GLY A 32 -23.45 -9.17 17.64
N LEU A 33 -23.74 -7.89 17.39
CA LEU A 33 -22.73 -6.82 17.48
C LEU A 33 -22.36 -6.47 18.93
N LEU A 34 -23.32 -6.55 19.86
CA LEU A 34 -23.04 -6.42 21.29
C LEU A 34 -22.14 -7.56 21.78
N GLY A 35 -22.42 -8.79 21.36
CA GLY A 35 -21.60 -9.98 21.64
C GLY A 35 -20.19 -9.87 21.06
N PHE A 36 -20.07 -9.62 19.76
CA PHE A 36 -18.78 -9.41 19.09
C PHE A 36 -17.98 -8.26 19.74
N GLY A 37 -18.64 -7.17 20.08
CA GLY A 37 -18.03 -6.05 20.78
C GLY A 37 -17.57 -6.39 22.20
N ALA A 38 -18.15 -7.41 22.87
CA ALA A 38 -17.71 -7.88 24.16
C ALA A 38 -16.41 -8.71 24.07
N ASP A 39 -16.24 -9.48 22.99
CA ASP A 39 -15.07 -10.33 22.75
C ASP A 39 -13.87 -9.56 22.18
N MET A 40 -14.12 -8.43 21.51
CA MET A 40 -13.08 -7.56 20.95
C MET A 40 -12.53 -6.55 21.97
N THR A 41 -11.34 -6.02 21.70
CA THR A 41 -10.75 -4.92 22.48
C THR A 41 -10.46 -3.69 21.62
N GLY A 42 -10.29 -2.53 22.26
CA GLY A 42 -9.90 -1.30 21.58
C GLY A 42 -11.04 -0.60 20.80
N PRO A 43 -10.72 0.13 19.72
CA PRO A 43 -11.68 0.91 18.94
C PRO A 43 -12.83 0.08 18.35
N THR A 44 -12.53 -1.12 17.84
CA THR A 44 -13.52 -2.04 17.24
C THR A 44 -14.60 -2.44 18.22
N SER A 45 -14.23 -2.72 19.48
CA SER A 45 -15.18 -3.06 20.55
C SER A 45 -16.17 -1.93 20.79
N ARG A 46 -15.68 -0.69 20.89
CA ARG A 46 -16.52 0.49 21.12
C ARG A 46 -17.47 0.73 19.96
N LEU A 47 -16.96 0.58 18.73
CA LEU A 47 -17.73 0.81 17.53
C LEU A 47 -18.80 -0.27 17.32
N ALA A 48 -18.48 -1.55 17.54
CA ALA A 48 -19.43 -2.65 17.50
C ALA A 48 -20.54 -2.50 18.54
N LYS A 49 -20.19 -2.18 19.80
CA LYS A 49 -21.18 -1.94 20.87
C LYS A 49 -22.07 -0.73 20.59
N SER A 50 -21.50 0.35 20.06
CA SER A 50 -22.26 1.54 19.66
C SER A 50 -23.27 1.20 18.56
N LEU A 51 -22.86 0.49 17.51
CA LEU A 51 -23.76 0.06 16.45
C LEU A 51 -24.85 -0.87 16.98
N GLY A 52 -24.48 -1.86 17.80
CA GLY A 52 -25.42 -2.79 18.42
C GLY A 52 -26.49 -2.08 19.25
N ALA A 53 -26.09 -1.13 20.10
CA ALA A 53 -27.01 -0.33 20.91
C ALA A 53 -27.91 0.58 20.07
N GLN A 54 -27.41 1.16 18.98
CA GLN A 54 -28.22 1.96 18.06
C GLN A 54 -29.26 1.10 17.34
N LEU A 55 -28.89 -0.10 16.89
CA LEU A 55 -29.81 -1.07 16.28
C LEU A 55 -30.87 -1.54 17.29
N GLU A 56 -30.48 -1.80 18.54
CA GLU A 56 -31.39 -2.15 19.64
C GLU A 56 -32.41 -1.02 19.93
N SER A 57 -31.98 0.24 19.80
CA SER A 57 -32.87 1.40 19.90
C SER A 57 -33.82 1.59 18.71
N GLY A 58 -33.75 0.73 17.69
CA GLY A 58 -34.61 0.73 16.52
C GLY A 58 -34.10 1.55 15.33
N LYS A 59 -32.87 2.08 15.38
CA LYS A 59 -32.26 2.71 14.20
C LYS A 59 -31.96 1.68 13.12
N SER A 60 -32.07 2.08 11.86
CA SER A 60 -31.64 1.23 10.75
C SER A 60 -30.11 1.10 10.73
N LEU A 61 -29.60 -0.01 10.18
CA LEU A 61 -28.15 -0.21 10.02
C LEU A 61 -27.53 0.90 9.17
N ALA A 62 -28.23 1.36 8.12
CA ALA A 62 -27.74 2.41 7.23
C ALA A 62 -27.54 3.74 7.98
N ASP A 63 -28.50 4.10 8.85
CA ASP A 63 -28.42 5.34 9.64
C ASP A 63 -27.36 5.22 10.75
N ALA A 64 -27.33 4.08 11.46
CA ALA A 64 -26.36 3.83 12.50
C ALA A 64 -24.91 3.91 11.98
N VAL A 65 -24.65 3.34 10.79
CA VAL A 65 -23.34 3.42 10.14
C VAL A 65 -23.02 4.85 9.69
N ALA A 66 -24.01 5.62 9.21
CA ALA A 66 -23.80 7.00 8.77
C ALA A 66 -23.45 7.98 9.91
N ASP A 67 -23.87 7.68 11.15
CA ASP A 67 -23.54 8.47 12.35
C ASP A 67 -22.06 8.34 12.78
N HIS A 68 -21.34 7.38 12.20
CA HIS A 68 -19.96 7.05 12.57
C HIS A 68 -18.96 7.55 11.51
N PRO A 69 -18.08 8.53 11.83
CA PRO A 69 -17.10 9.09 10.88
C PRO A 69 -16.03 8.08 10.43
N GLU A 70 -15.93 6.97 11.14
CA GLU A 70 -15.12 5.80 10.80
C GLU A 70 -15.48 5.17 9.44
N PHE A 71 -16.75 5.24 9.04
CA PHE A 71 -17.22 4.66 7.80
C PHE A 71 -17.09 5.65 6.65
N SER A 72 -16.56 5.16 5.52
CA SER A 72 -16.47 5.98 4.32
C SER A 72 -17.86 6.22 3.71
N PRO A 73 -18.08 7.34 3.00
CA PRO A 73 -19.34 7.58 2.28
C PRO A 73 -19.75 6.44 1.34
N PHE A 74 -18.75 5.75 0.76
CA PHE A 74 -18.97 4.56 -0.04
C PHE A 74 -19.53 3.39 0.78
N TYR A 75 -18.96 3.11 1.94
CA TYR A 75 -19.45 2.06 2.84
C TYR A 75 -20.93 2.31 3.20
N CYS A 76 -21.27 3.55 3.58
CA CYS A 76 -22.65 3.94 3.88
C CYS A 76 -23.57 3.74 2.67
N SER A 77 -23.15 4.14 1.47
CA SER A 77 -23.98 3.99 0.26
C SER A 77 -24.23 2.54 -0.14
N VAL A 78 -23.26 1.64 0.03
CA VAL A 78 -23.43 0.22 -0.26
C VAL A 78 -24.41 -0.42 0.72
N ILE A 79 -24.30 -0.10 2.01
CA ILE A 79 -25.27 -0.57 3.01
C ILE A 79 -26.66 0.00 2.72
N GLN A 80 -26.77 1.30 2.45
CA GLN A 80 -28.05 1.95 2.16
C GLN A 80 -28.71 1.33 0.92
N ALA A 81 -27.97 1.11 -0.17
CA ALA A 81 -28.47 0.44 -1.37
C ALA A 81 -28.86 -1.02 -1.09
N GLY A 82 -28.04 -1.75 -0.33
CA GLY A 82 -28.33 -3.12 0.07
C GLY A 82 -29.58 -3.26 0.94
N VAL A 83 -29.81 -2.34 1.89
CA VAL A 83 -31.04 -2.27 2.69
C VAL A 83 -32.24 -1.93 1.80
N ARG A 84 -32.12 -0.91 0.94
CA ARG A 84 -33.19 -0.46 0.04
C ARG A 84 -33.64 -1.57 -0.93
N CYS A 85 -32.70 -2.31 -1.48
CA CYS A 85 -32.96 -3.38 -2.44
C CYS A 85 -33.29 -4.73 -1.76
N GLY A 86 -33.28 -4.81 -0.42
CA GLY A 86 -33.51 -6.05 0.33
C GLY A 86 -32.42 -7.11 0.12
N ARG A 87 -31.23 -6.70 -0.32
CA ARG A 87 -30.09 -7.58 -0.66
C ARG A 87 -28.86 -7.28 0.21
N LEU A 88 -29.10 -6.88 1.46
CA LEU A 88 -28.06 -6.54 2.43
C LEU A 88 -26.96 -7.62 2.60
N PRO A 89 -27.26 -8.93 2.69
CA PRO A 89 -26.21 -9.95 2.79
C PRO A 89 -25.24 -9.91 1.61
N LEU A 90 -25.77 -9.79 0.39
CA LEU A 90 -24.97 -9.73 -0.83
C LEU A 90 -24.14 -8.44 -0.90
N ALA A 91 -24.72 -7.31 -0.51
CA ALA A 91 -24.03 -6.03 -0.47
C ALA A 91 -22.85 -6.06 0.51
N LEU A 92 -23.03 -6.64 1.70
CA LEU A 92 -21.99 -6.80 2.71
C LEU A 92 -20.88 -7.78 2.28
N GLU A 93 -21.21 -8.87 1.58
CA GLU A 93 -20.22 -9.78 1.00
C GLU A 93 -19.35 -9.09 -0.05
N GLN A 94 -19.98 -8.34 -0.95
CA GLN A 94 -19.29 -7.57 -1.97
C GLN A 94 -18.40 -6.48 -1.34
N LEU A 95 -18.90 -5.82 -0.29
CA LEU A 95 -18.16 -4.83 0.48
C LEU A 95 -16.95 -5.43 1.21
N SER A 96 -17.14 -6.55 1.91
CA SER A 96 -16.04 -7.30 2.55
C SER A 96 -15.00 -7.73 1.53
N SER A 97 -15.41 -8.29 0.39
CA SER A 97 -14.50 -8.67 -0.69
C SER A 97 -13.67 -7.47 -1.17
N ALA A 98 -14.32 -6.33 -1.42
CA ALA A 98 -13.62 -5.12 -1.85
C ALA A 98 -12.62 -4.61 -0.78
N ILE A 99 -13.02 -4.55 0.49
CA ILE A 99 -12.14 -4.12 1.61
C ILE A 99 -10.97 -5.09 1.76
N ARG A 100 -11.22 -6.40 1.73
CA ARG A 100 -10.19 -7.45 1.86
C ARG A 100 -9.13 -7.29 0.79
N GLN A 101 -9.54 -7.07 -0.45
CA GLN A 101 -8.62 -6.89 -1.55
C GLN A 101 -7.81 -5.59 -1.41
N VAL A 102 -8.39 -4.50 -0.91
CA VAL A 102 -7.66 -3.28 -0.56
C VAL A 102 -6.61 -3.53 0.52
N VAL A 103 -6.99 -4.24 1.59
CA VAL A 103 -6.11 -4.60 2.72
C VAL A 103 -4.97 -5.48 2.25
N GLU A 104 -5.25 -6.54 1.48
CA GLU A 104 -4.23 -7.44 0.92
C GLU A 104 -3.22 -6.67 0.07
N LEU A 105 -3.71 -5.83 -0.84
CA LEU A 105 -2.85 -5.00 -1.70
C LEU A 105 -1.95 -4.09 -0.85
N ARG A 106 -2.50 -3.43 0.18
CA ARG A 106 -1.73 -2.54 1.07
C ARG A 106 -0.72 -3.31 1.92
N ARG A 107 -1.12 -4.46 2.48
CA ARG A 107 -0.29 -5.34 3.30
C ARG A 107 0.92 -5.81 2.52
N HIS A 108 0.69 -6.25 1.29
CA HIS A 108 1.73 -6.71 0.39
C HIS A 108 2.74 -5.63 0.01
N LEU A 109 2.30 -4.38 -0.19
CA LEU A 109 3.21 -3.26 -0.45
C LEU A 109 4.15 -2.96 0.73
N GLN A 110 3.70 -3.23 1.96
CA GLN A 110 4.50 -2.95 3.16
C GLN A 110 5.54 -4.02 3.45
N PHE A 111 5.21 -5.30 3.28
CA PHE A 111 6.13 -6.40 3.61
C PHE A 111 7.32 -6.51 2.64
N SER A 112 7.19 -6.01 1.41
CA SER A 112 8.24 -6.04 0.39
C SER A 112 9.52 -5.29 0.78
N LEU A 113 9.43 -4.30 1.69
CA LEU A 113 10.57 -3.47 2.12
C LEU A 113 11.22 -3.93 3.42
N VAL A 114 10.53 -4.76 4.20
CA VAL A 114 11.03 -5.25 5.49
C VAL A 114 12.27 -6.12 5.28
N TYR A 115 12.22 -7.01 4.27
CA TYR A 115 13.33 -7.90 3.97
C TYR A 115 14.62 -7.16 3.57
N PRO A 116 14.60 -6.23 2.58
CA PRO A 116 15.78 -5.42 2.27
C PRO A 116 16.26 -4.56 3.45
N ALA A 117 15.35 -4.00 4.25
CA ALA A 117 15.72 -3.20 5.41
C ALA A 117 16.48 -4.02 6.46
N ILE A 118 16.06 -5.26 6.73
CA ILE A 118 16.77 -6.18 7.63
C ILE A 118 18.17 -6.48 7.09
N VAL A 119 18.28 -6.84 5.80
CA VAL A 119 19.57 -7.16 5.18
C VAL A 119 20.53 -5.97 5.23
N VAL A 120 20.06 -4.77 4.90
CA VAL A 120 20.86 -3.53 4.97
C VAL A 120 21.25 -3.22 6.42
N CYS A 121 20.32 -3.36 7.38
CA CYS A 121 20.60 -3.12 8.79
C CYS A 121 21.67 -4.08 9.33
N VAL A 122 21.57 -5.36 9.02
CA VAL A 122 22.55 -6.38 9.42
C VAL A 122 23.91 -6.13 8.76
N ALA A 123 23.94 -5.90 7.44
CA ALA A 123 25.19 -5.62 6.71
C ALA A 123 25.89 -4.36 7.24
N TYR A 124 25.13 -3.31 7.50
CA TYR A 124 25.63 -2.06 8.07
C TYR A 124 26.09 -2.25 9.51
N GLY A 125 25.32 -2.97 10.33
CA GLY A 125 25.69 -3.31 11.70
C GLY A 125 27.00 -4.10 11.77
N LEU A 126 27.19 -5.08 10.87
CA LEU A 126 28.45 -5.83 10.76
C LEU A 126 29.62 -4.94 10.36
N THR A 127 29.38 -4.02 9.41
CA THR A 127 30.39 -3.04 8.97
C THR A 127 30.80 -2.13 10.12
N LEU A 128 29.82 -1.58 10.85
CA LEU A 128 30.06 -0.70 12.00
C LEU A 128 30.77 -1.44 13.14
N PHE A 129 30.38 -2.69 13.42
CA PHE A 129 31.04 -3.54 14.39
C PHE A 129 32.51 -3.77 14.04
N SER A 130 32.80 -4.11 12.78
CA SER A 130 34.18 -4.25 12.29
C SER A 130 34.98 -2.94 12.45
N LEU A 131 34.34 -1.80 12.25
CA LEU A 131 34.99 -0.50 12.32
C LEU A 131 35.30 -0.05 13.75
N LEU A 132 34.36 -0.28 14.68
CA LEU A 132 34.46 0.18 16.06
C LEU A 132 35.24 -0.77 16.96
N TYR A 133 35.29 -2.07 16.65
CA TYR A 133 35.94 -3.07 17.49
C TYR A 133 37.16 -3.70 16.82
N ILE A 134 37.03 -4.23 15.59
CA ILE A 134 38.12 -4.96 14.94
C ILE A 134 39.25 -4.01 14.53
N PHE A 135 38.91 -2.88 13.92
CA PHE A 135 39.88 -1.91 13.42
C PHE A 135 40.76 -1.25 14.51
N PRO A 136 40.23 -0.70 15.63
CA PRO A 136 41.08 -0.11 16.67
C PRO A 136 41.97 -1.14 17.36
N THR A 137 41.47 -2.35 17.60
CA THR A 137 42.28 -3.44 18.19
C THR A 137 43.45 -3.82 17.28
N ALA A 138 43.25 -3.83 15.96
CA ALA A 138 44.33 -4.06 14.99
C ALA A 138 45.34 -2.90 14.93
N MET A 139 44.89 -1.67 15.23
CA MET A 139 45.71 -0.46 15.23
C MET A 139 46.58 -0.33 16.48
N GLU A 140 46.05 -0.69 17.65
CA GLU A 140 46.80 -0.67 18.91
C GLU A 140 47.89 -1.74 18.98
N ALA A 141 47.70 -2.87 18.27
CA ALA A 141 48.66 -3.96 18.22
C ALA A 141 49.96 -3.63 17.43
N ARG A 142 50.05 -2.49 16.72
CA ARG A 142 51.25 -2.08 15.95
C ARG A 142 51.48 -0.57 16.02
N SER A 143 52.69 -0.15 16.36
CA SER A 143 53.13 1.24 16.23
C SER A 143 53.03 1.68 14.76
N VAL A 144 52.03 2.49 14.45
CA VAL A 144 51.67 2.89 13.09
C VAL A 144 52.71 3.87 12.54
N ALA A 145 53.41 3.49 11.47
CA ALA A 145 54.32 4.39 10.79
C ALA A 145 53.55 5.51 10.06
N PRO A 146 53.97 6.78 10.16
CA PRO A 146 53.31 7.91 9.47
C PRO A 146 53.27 7.68 7.96
N GLY A 147 52.08 7.74 7.37
CA GLY A 147 51.89 7.55 5.92
C GLY A 147 51.71 6.08 5.50
N SER A 148 51.67 5.17 6.47
CA SER A 148 51.20 3.80 6.22
C SER A 148 49.72 3.82 5.81
N TRP A 149 49.30 2.81 5.04
CA TRP A 149 47.92 2.68 4.58
C TRP A 149 46.91 2.60 5.75
N LEU A 150 47.36 2.20 6.95
CA LEU A 150 46.59 2.21 8.18
C LEU A 150 46.23 3.64 8.63
N ASP A 151 47.12 4.61 8.45
CA ASP A 151 46.81 6.03 8.69
C ASP A 151 45.79 6.58 7.68
N ILE A 152 45.84 6.13 6.42
CA ILE A 152 44.88 6.52 5.38
C ILE A 152 43.50 5.93 5.71
N ALA A 153 43.44 4.64 6.07
CA ALA A 153 42.23 3.98 6.52
C ALA A 153 41.64 4.69 7.76
N ARG A 154 42.47 4.98 8.77
CA ARG A 154 42.06 5.76 9.96
C ARG A 154 41.48 7.12 9.59
N ARG A 155 42.10 7.87 8.67
CA ARG A 155 41.60 9.17 8.21
C ARG A 155 40.26 9.06 7.48
N VAL A 156 40.06 8.04 6.64
CA VAL A 156 38.78 7.82 5.92
C VAL A 156 37.65 7.42 6.87
N VAL A 157 37.96 6.61 7.88
CA VAL A 157 37.01 6.20 8.93
C VAL A 157 36.58 7.40 9.79
N ILE A 158 37.55 8.18 10.26
CA ILE A 158 37.31 9.38 11.08
C ILE A 158 36.65 10.49 10.25
N ALA A 159 36.94 10.58 8.95
CA ALA A 159 36.32 11.53 8.02
C ALA A 159 34.83 11.27 7.77
N GLY A 160 34.24 10.21 8.33
CA GLY A 160 32.79 10.03 8.32
C GLY A 160 32.22 9.56 6.99
N TRP A 161 33.02 8.95 6.10
CA TRP A 161 32.55 8.42 4.81
C TRP A 161 31.50 7.28 4.92
N TRP A 162 31.23 6.80 6.13
CA TRP A 162 30.14 5.88 6.46
C TRP A 162 28.78 6.57 6.72
N LEU A 163 28.75 7.91 6.85
CA LEU A 163 27.54 8.72 7.00
C LEU A 163 26.79 8.95 5.69
N PRO A 164 27.42 9.24 4.53
CA PRO A 164 26.70 9.42 3.25
C PRO A 164 25.76 8.27 2.85
N PRO A 165 26.11 6.97 3.00
CA PRO A 165 25.16 5.89 2.73
C PRO A 165 24.03 5.81 3.77
N LEU A 166 24.29 6.19 5.02
CA LEU A 166 23.25 6.26 6.07
C LEU A 166 22.28 7.43 5.82
N VAL A 167 22.80 8.60 5.47
CA VAL A 167 22.02 9.78 5.07
C VAL A 167 21.27 9.48 3.78
N GLY A 168 21.89 8.79 2.82
CA GLY A 168 21.25 8.31 1.60
C GLY A 168 20.10 7.33 1.87
N LEU A 169 20.29 6.38 2.78
CA LEU A 169 19.25 5.45 3.23
C LEU A 169 18.10 6.20 3.93
N VAL A 170 18.41 7.12 4.84
CA VAL A 170 17.41 7.90 5.58
C VAL A 170 16.64 8.84 4.64
N LEU A 171 17.32 9.52 3.71
CA LEU A 171 16.69 10.35 2.69
C LEU A 171 15.86 9.51 1.71
N PHE A 172 16.31 8.32 1.35
CA PHE A 172 15.55 7.38 0.53
C PHE A 172 14.27 6.92 1.24
N VAL A 173 14.35 6.57 2.53
CA VAL A 173 13.21 6.18 3.36
C VAL A 173 12.25 7.36 3.60
N LEU A 174 12.77 8.58 3.79
CA LEU A 174 11.96 9.79 3.94
C LEU A 174 11.27 10.20 2.62
N ALA A 175 11.96 10.12 1.49
CA ALA A 175 11.39 10.35 0.16
C ALA A 175 10.32 9.30 -0.18
N TRP A 176 10.53 8.06 0.24
CA TRP A 176 9.58 6.96 0.15
C TRP A 176 8.30 7.23 0.95
N ARG A 177 8.42 7.69 2.20
CA ARG A 177 7.27 8.10 3.05
C ARG A 177 6.60 9.38 2.57
N GLY A 178 7.36 10.30 1.96
CA GLY A 178 6.95 11.69 1.73
C GLY A 178 6.26 11.98 0.40
N GLY A 179 6.49 11.21 -0.67
CA GLY A 179 5.82 11.55 -1.94
C GLY A 179 6.38 11.00 -3.24
N PHE A 180 7.39 10.12 -3.25
CA PHE A 180 7.89 9.54 -4.51
C PHE A 180 6.83 8.67 -5.22
N ALA A 181 5.77 8.25 -4.53
CA ALA A 181 4.58 7.63 -5.12
C ALA A 181 3.75 8.58 -6.03
N ARG A 182 3.97 9.91 -5.99
CA ARG A 182 3.24 10.88 -6.84
C ARG A 182 3.92 11.19 -8.18
N VAL A 183 5.19 10.81 -8.37
CA VAL A 183 5.99 11.24 -9.53
C VAL A 183 6.24 10.07 -10.47
N GLY A 184 5.37 9.89 -11.47
CA GLY A 184 5.66 9.36 -12.82
C GLY A 184 6.32 7.97 -13.03
N GLY A 185 6.78 7.27 -11.99
CA GLY A 185 7.52 6.01 -12.10
C GLY A 185 6.64 4.75 -12.19
N PRO A 186 7.24 3.54 -12.23
CA PRO A 186 6.51 2.27 -12.18
C PRO A 186 5.63 2.16 -10.93
N LEU A 187 6.05 2.74 -9.79
CA LEU A 187 5.21 2.89 -8.61
C LEU A 187 3.98 3.75 -8.87
N GLY A 188 4.09 4.89 -9.55
CA GLY A 188 2.95 5.75 -9.86
C GLY A 188 1.93 5.03 -10.76
N ARG A 189 2.43 4.24 -11.72
CA ARG A 189 1.58 3.38 -12.57
C ARG A 189 0.92 2.27 -11.76
N MET A 190 1.63 1.65 -10.81
CA MET A 190 1.08 0.64 -9.91
C MET A 190 -0.01 1.24 -9.01
N HIS A 191 0.24 2.37 -8.35
CA HIS A 191 -0.75 3.06 -7.52
C HIS A 191 -2.00 3.42 -8.33
N ARG A 192 -1.81 3.90 -9.56
CA ARG A 192 -2.93 4.19 -10.47
C ARG A 192 -3.68 2.92 -10.86
N ALA A 193 -2.99 1.82 -11.20
CA ALA A 193 -3.62 0.55 -11.53
C ALA A 193 -4.44 0.01 -10.34
N VAL A 194 -3.89 0.07 -9.12
CA VAL A 194 -4.60 -0.31 -7.89
C VAL A 194 -5.84 0.55 -7.68
N ARG A 195 -5.71 1.88 -7.78
CA ARG A 195 -6.84 2.81 -7.62
C ARG A 195 -7.94 2.58 -8.65
N LEU A 196 -7.57 2.29 -9.89
CA LEU A 196 -8.51 2.00 -10.97
C LEU A 196 -9.18 0.62 -10.82
N ALA A 197 -8.46 -0.37 -10.28
CA ALA A 197 -9.04 -1.67 -9.95
C ALA A 197 -10.10 -1.53 -8.85
N ILE A 198 -9.74 -0.83 -7.75
CA ILE A 198 -10.67 -0.53 -6.65
C ILE A 198 -11.87 0.24 -7.20
N PHE A 199 -11.64 1.34 -7.91
CA PHE A 199 -12.72 2.13 -8.52
C PHE A 199 -13.70 1.28 -9.34
N ALA A 200 -13.20 0.43 -10.24
CA ALA A 200 -14.03 -0.41 -11.10
C ALA A 200 -14.83 -1.44 -10.30
N GLU A 201 -14.25 -1.98 -9.23
CA GLU A 201 -14.91 -2.92 -8.33
C GLU A 201 -16.02 -2.23 -7.52
N LEU A 202 -15.72 -1.11 -6.86
CA LEU A 202 -16.68 -0.32 -6.10
C LEU A 202 -17.85 0.16 -6.98
N LEU A 203 -17.55 0.59 -8.20
CA LEU A 203 -18.56 0.97 -9.18
C LEU A 203 -19.43 -0.23 -9.59
N GLY A 204 -18.83 -1.41 -9.78
CA GLY A 204 -19.55 -2.64 -10.08
C GLY A 204 -20.49 -3.07 -8.94
N VAL A 205 -20.06 -2.93 -7.69
CA VAL A 205 -20.88 -3.21 -6.50
C VAL A 205 -22.10 -2.29 -6.46
N LEU A 206 -21.91 -0.98 -6.62
CA LEU A 206 -23.02 -0.02 -6.56
C LEU A 206 -24.04 -0.24 -7.70
N ILE A 207 -23.55 -0.50 -8.92
CA ILE A 207 -24.43 -0.78 -10.07
C ILE A 207 -25.18 -2.10 -9.92
N ASP A 208 -24.60 -3.11 -9.25
CA ASP A 208 -25.26 -4.38 -8.95
C ASP A 208 -26.37 -4.23 -7.88
N GLN A 209 -26.28 -3.18 -7.05
CA GLN A 209 -27.31 -2.77 -6.08
C GLN A 209 -28.31 -1.75 -6.68
N ASP A 210 -28.41 -1.65 -8.00
CA ASP A 210 -29.31 -0.75 -8.73
C ASP A 210 -29.13 0.74 -8.39
N GLU A 211 -27.93 1.14 -7.95
CA GLU A 211 -27.62 2.54 -7.73
C GLU A 211 -27.41 3.26 -9.09
N PRO A 212 -27.98 4.46 -9.30
CA PRO A 212 -27.80 5.23 -10.54
C PRO A 212 -26.33 5.42 -10.90
N LEU A 213 -25.99 5.33 -12.19
CA LEU A 213 -24.60 5.36 -12.67
C LEU A 213 -23.88 6.66 -12.29
N ASP A 214 -24.55 7.81 -12.39
CA ASP A 214 -23.99 9.10 -12.02
C ASP A 214 -23.63 9.14 -10.53
N ARG A 215 -24.51 8.67 -9.65
CA ARG A 215 -24.27 8.62 -8.21
C ARG A 215 -23.19 7.60 -7.85
N SER A 216 -23.23 6.44 -8.51
CA SER A 216 -22.26 5.36 -8.32
C SER A 216 -20.84 5.78 -8.70
N LEU A 217 -20.69 6.56 -9.78
CA LEU A 217 -19.40 7.11 -10.21
C LEU A 217 -18.77 8.03 -9.16
N GLU A 218 -19.58 8.92 -8.57
CA GLU A 218 -19.11 9.85 -7.53
C GLU A 218 -18.67 9.10 -6.28
N LEU A 219 -19.54 8.23 -5.77
CA LEU A 219 -19.27 7.46 -4.54
C LEU A 219 -18.04 6.55 -4.70
N ALA A 220 -17.91 5.85 -5.82
CA ALA A 220 -16.75 5.01 -6.09
C ALA A 220 -15.46 5.81 -6.24
N ALA A 221 -15.50 7.01 -6.82
CA ALA A 221 -14.30 7.84 -7.00
C ALA A 221 -13.84 8.49 -5.69
N ASP A 222 -14.78 8.95 -4.87
CA ASP A 222 -14.50 9.55 -3.56
C ASP A 222 -13.94 8.51 -2.58
N ALA A 223 -14.41 7.26 -2.65
CA ALA A 223 -13.90 6.14 -1.86
C ALA A 223 -12.42 5.84 -2.09
N VAL A 224 -11.96 6.01 -3.34
CA VAL A 224 -10.58 5.72 -3.74
C VAL A 224 -9.61 6.80 -3.22
N GLY A 225 -10.12 7.99 -2.87
CA GLY A 225 -9.34 9.08 -2.28
C GLY A 225 -8.32 9.72 -3.23
N ASP A 226 -8.46 9.49 -4.54
CA ASP A 226 -7.64 10.15 -5.56
C ASP A 226 -8.34 11.43 -6.04
N LYS A 227 -7.80 12.59 -5.63
CA LYS A 227 -8.35 13.91 -5.99
C LYS A 227 -8.53 14.09 -7.50
N GLN A 228 -7.64 13.54 -8.32
CA GLN A 228 -7.75 13.67 -9.77
C GLN A 228 -8.88 12.79 -10.31
N LEU A 229 -8.97 11.54 -9.83
CA LEU A 229 -10.02 10.61 -10.23
C LEU A 229 -11.41 11.09 -9.80
N SER A 230 -11.54 11.59 -8.56
CA SER A 230 -12.79 12.16 -8.04
C SER A 230 -13.24 13.38 -8.86
N ALA A 231 -12.33 14.30 -9.17
CA ALA A 231 -12.65 15.45 -10.02
C ALA A 231 -13.13 15.05 -11.43
N ASP A 232 -12.48 14.05 -12.05
CA ASP A 232 -12.87 13.56 -13.37
C ASP A 232 -14.22 12.80 -13.31
N ALA A 233 -14.45 11.99 -12.29
CA ALA A 233 -15.69 11.25 -12.09
C ALA A 233 -16.90 12.18 -11.85
N HIS A 234 -16.76 13.20 -11.00
CA HIS A 234 -17.81 14.20 -10.77
C HIS A 234 -18.20 14.94 -12.05
N ARG A 235 -17.22 15.32 -12.88
CA ARG A 235 -17.50 15.97 -14.17
C ARG A 235 -18.32 15.06 -15.09
N ILE A 236 -18.02 13.77 -15.09
CA ILE A 236 -18.74 12.80 -15.92
C ILE A 236 -20.13 12.52 -15.36
N ALA A 237 -20.27 12.37 -14.05
CA ALA A 237 -21.56 12.21 -13.38
C ALA A 237 -22.49 13.40 -13.64
N GLN A 238 -21.97 14.63 -13.58
CA GLN A 238 -22.73 15.84 -13.95
C GLN A 238 -23.20 15.82 -15.40
N ARG A 239 -22.32 15.43 -16.34
CA ARG A 239 -22.69 15.32 -17.77
C ARG A 239 -23.78 14.29 -18.02
N ILE A 240 -23.69 13.13 -17.36
CA ILE A 240 -24.71 12.07 -17.44
C ILE A 240 -26.06 12.60 -16.90
N ARG A 241 -26.06 13.31 -15.75
CA ARG A 241 -27.26 13.94 -15.20
C ARG A 241 -27.89 14.99 -16.12
N SER A 242 -27.07 15.78 -16.81
CA SER A 242 -27.54 16.79 -17.76
C SER A 242 -28.00 16.23 -19.10
N GLY A 243 -27.85 14.92 -19.35
CA GLY A 243 -28.21 14.29 -20.62
C GLY A 243 -27.27 14.66 -21.79
N GLU A 244 -26.11 15.26 -21.52
CA GLU A 244 -25.14 15.66 -22.53
C GLU A 244 -24.42 14.41 -23.09
N THR A 245 -24.91 13.89 -24.22
CA THR A 245 -24.29 12.74 -24.90
C THR A 245 -23.13 13.09 -25.84
N GLN A 246 -22.68 14.35 -25.87
CA GLN A 246 -21.78 14.82 -26.94
C GLN A 246 -20.49 15.41 -26.40
N GLY A 247 -19.43 14.61 -26.42
CA GLY A 247 -18.07 15.04 -26.07
C GLY A 247 -17.03 13.96 -26.38
N ARG A 248 -17.15 13.35 -27.56
CA ARG A 248 -16.22 12.37 -28.12
C ARG A 248 -14.86 13.06 -28.32
N HIS A 249 -13.96 12.96 -27.34
CA HIS A 249 -12.51 12.71 -27.52
C HIS A 249 -11.59 13.31 -26.44
N GLU A 250 -11.95 14.35 -25.69
CA GLU A 250 -10.96 15.01 -24.81
C GLU A 250 -10.99 14.57 -23.34
N SER A 251 -12.16 14.26 -22.77
CA SER A 251 -12.27 13.99 -21.32
C SER A 251 -11.95 12.55 -20.91
N CYS A 252 -11.93 11.60 -21.86
CA CYS A 252 -11.74 10.17 -21.56
C CYS A 252 -10.29 9.68 -21.63
N ARG A 253 -9.31 10.53 -21.99
CA ARG A 253 -7.91 10.12 -22.17
C ARG A 253 -7.22 9.65 -20.88
N ARG A 254 -7.80 9.94 -19.70
CA ARG A 254 -7.22 9.63 -18.39
C ARG A 254 -8.01 8.58 -17.58
N MET A 255 -9.23 8.27 -17.96
CA MET A 255 -9.99 7.17 -17.38
C MET A 255 -9.64 5.85 -18.09
N PRO A 256 -9.79 4.69 -17.44
CA PRO A 256 -9.84 3.40 -18.09
C PRO A 256 -10.56 3.46 -19.44
N PRO A 257 -9.91 3.08 -20.57
CA PRO A 257 -10.54 3.14 -21.89
C PRO A 257 -11.86 2.36 -21.96
N MET A 258 -12.05 1.36 -21.10
CA MET A 258 -13.31 0.62 -20.96
C MET A 258 -14.45 1.43 -20.34
N LEU A 259 -14.21 2.36 -19.41
CA LEU A 259 -15.27 3.22 -18.86
C LEU A 259 -15.78 4.21 -19.90
N ALA A 260 -14.86 4.74 -20.72
CA ALA A 260 -15.22 5.58 -21.85
C ALA A 260 -16.10 4.84 -22.86
N TRP A 261 -15.78 3.57 -23.13
CA TRP A 261 -16.58 2.70 -23.99
C TRP A 261 -17.95 2.39 -23.37
N LEU A 262 -18.02 2.14 -22.06
CA LEU A 262 -19.25 1.83 -21.33
C LEU A 262 -20.22 3.01 -21.20
N VAL A 263 -19.72 4.23 -21.03
CA VAL A 263 -20.58 5.44 -21.07
C VAL A 263 -21.10 5.68 -22.48
N SER A 264 -20.35 5.29 -23.51
CA SER A 264 -20.76 5.44 -24.91
C SER A 264 -21.68 4.33 -25.41
N SER A 265 -21.65 3.14 -24.82
CA SER A 265 -22.54 2.05 -25.17
C SER A 265 -23.77 2.07 -24.25
N ARG A 266 -24.97 2.24 -24.81
CA ARG A 266 -26.23 1.96 -24.09
C ARG A 266 -26.40 0.45 -23.89
N ALA A 267 -25.38 -0.19 -23.33
CA ALA A 267 -25.37 -1.62 -23.09
C ALA A 267 -26.29 -1.97 -21.92
N GLU A 268 -26.89 -3.16 -21.97
CA GLU A 268 -27.65 -3.69 -20.84
C GLU A 268 -26.79 -3.72 -19.57
N GLN A 269 -27.40 -3.48 -18.40
CA GLN A 269 -26.74 -3.47 -17.09
C GLN A 269 -25.89 -4.73 -16.85
N SER A 270 -26.33 -5.89 -17.36
CA SER A 270 -25.58 -7.15 -17.29
C SER A 270 -24.27 -7.15 -18.08
N GLN A 271 -24.19 -6.44 -19.21
CA GLN A 271 -22.99 -6.30 -20.03
C GLN A 271 -22.03 -5.29 -19.40
N LEU A 272 -22.56 -4.21 -18.85
CA LEU A 272 -21.82 -3.21 -18.07
C LEU A 272 -21.12 -3.86 -16.87
N LEU A 273 -21.85 -4.64 -16.07
CA LEU A 273 -21.29 -5.33 -14.91
C LEU A 273 -20.18 -6.32 -15.29
N ARG A 274 -20.37 -7.10 -16.37
CA ARG A 274 -19.35 -8.04 -16.89
C ARG A 274 -18.09 -7.31 -17.36
N ALA A 275 -18.25 -6.17 -18.04
CA ALA A 275 -17.13 -5.36 -18.51
C ALA A 275 -16.37 -4.73 -17.34
N LEU A 276 -17.06 -4.22 -16.30
CA LEU A 276 -16.44 -3.68 -15.10
C LEU A 276 -15.66 -4.73 -14.32
N ARG A 277 -16.21 -5.93 -14.15
CA ARG A 277 -15.49 -7.06 -13.51
C ARG A 277 -14.21 -7.42 -14.26
N ARG A 278 -14.28 -7.53 -15.60
CA ARG A 278 -13.09 -7.78 -16.44
C ARG A 278 -12.08 -6.64 -16.36
N ALA A 279 -12.54 -5.39 -16.30
CA ALA A 279 -11.67 -4.23 -16.15
C ALA A 279 -10.95 -4.25 -14.79
N ALA A 280 -11.68 -4.51 -13.71
CA ALA A 280 -11.11 -4.64 -12.36
C ALA A 280 -10.05 -5.75 -12.32
N GLU A 281 -10.32 -6.92 -12.89
CA GLU A 281 -9.34 -8.00 -13.02
C GLU A 281 -8.11 -7.59 -13.84
N SER A 282 -8.30 -6.88 -14.96
CA SER A 282 -7.18 -6.43 -15.80
C SER A 282 -6.28 -5.44 -15.07
N TYR A 283 -6.87 -4.45 -14.38
CA TYR A 283 -6.10 -3.50 -13.58
C TYR A 283 -5.42 -4.15 -12.37
N ARG A 284 -6.07 -5.15 -11.75
CA ARG A 284 -5.45 -5.96 -10.70
C ARG A 284 -4.24 -6.73 -11.24
N ARG A 285 -4.34 -7.37 -12.40
CA ARG A 285 -3.20 -8.06 -13.04
C ARG A 285 -2.06 -7.10 -13.33
N GLN A 286 -2.35 -5.93 -13.92
CA GLN A 286 -1.34 -4.89 -14.16
C GLN A 286 -0.67 -4.41 -12.86
N ALA A 287 -1.45 -4.25 -11.78
CA ALA A 287 -0.90 -3.91 -10.47
C ALA A 287 0.01 -5.01 -9.91
N HIS A 288 -0.36 -6.29 -10.06
CA HIS A 288 0.45 -7.44 -9.64
C HIS A 288 1.75 -7.58 -10.47
N GLU A 289 1.69 -7.40 -11.79
CA GLU A 289 2.86 -7.46 -12.65
C GLU A 289 3.84 -6.32 -12.34
N LEU A 290 3.34 -5.08 -12.26
CA LEU A 290 4.17 -3.94 -11.87
C LEU A 290 4.76 -4.12 -10.47
N ARG A 291 4.03 -4.77 -9.56
CA ARG A 291 4.52 -5.12 -8.23
C ARG A 291 5.67 -6.12 -8.31
N LEU A 292 5.56 -7.21 -9.06
CA LEU A 292 6.65 -8.20 -9.19
C LEU A 292 7.93 -7.54 -9.72
N TRP A 293 7.79 -6.65 -10.70
CA TRP A 293 8.90 -5.85 -11.20
C TRP A 293 9.49 -4.96 -10.10
N CYS A 294 8.67 -4.27 -9.29
CA CYS A 294 9.19 -3.44 -8.20
C CYS A 294 9.82 -4.28 -7.07
N GLU A 295 9.16 -5.35 -6.65
CA GLU A 295 9.57 -6.26 -5.57
C GLU A 295 10.89 -6.97 -5.87
N VAL A 296 11.21 -7.22 -7.14
CA VAL A 296 12.50 -7.80 -7.54
C VAL A 296 13.54 -6.74 -7.91
N TYR A 297 13.14 -5.70 -8.64
CA TYR A 297 14.07 -4.69 -9.14
C TYR A 297 14.64 -3.81 -8.02
N TYR A 298 13.81 -3.36 -7.06
CA TYR A 298 14.27 -2.46 -6.00
C TYR A 298 15.28 -3.13 -5.06
N PRO A 299 15.07 -4.36 -4.56
CA PRO A 299 16.07 -5.03 -3.73
C PRO A 299 17.37 -5.22 -4.49
N ILE A 300 17.33 -5.61 -5.77
CA ILE A 300 18.54 -5.82 -6.56
C ILE A 300 19.29 -4.51 -6.78
N VAL A 301 18.62 -3.42 -7.15
CA VAL A 301 19.28 -2.12 -7.35
C VAL A 301 19.79 -1.55 -6.03
N LEU A 302 19.04 -1.69 -4.93
CA LEU A 302 19.46 -1.24 -3.60
C LEU A 302 20.62 -2.06 -3.05
N THR A 303 20.55 -3.40 -3.12
CA THR A 303 21.62 -4.29 -2.66
C THR A 303 22.83 -4.23 -3.58
N SER A 304 22.67 -4.04 -4.89
CA SER A 304 23.80 -3.87 -5.81
C SER A 304 24.44 -2.48 -5.66
N GLY A 305 23.64 -1.42 -5.55
CA GLY A 305 24.16 -0.06 -5.40
C GLY A 305 24.76 0.21 -4.01
N VAL A 306 23.95 0.05 -2.97
CA VAL A 306 24.36 0.32 -1.58
C VAL A 306 25.17 -0.84 -1.04
N GLY A 307 24.68 -2.07 -1.20
CA GLY A 307 25.36 -3.27 -0.72
C GLY A 307 26.62 -3.57 -1.54
N GLY A 308 26.57 -3.50 -2.87
CA GLY A 308 27.72 -3.71 -3.74
C GLY A 308 28.76 -2.60 -3.62
N GLY A 309 28.35 -1.34 -3.50
CA GLY A 309 29.27 -0.24 -3.20
C GLY A 309 29.94 -0.39 -1.84
N ALA A 310 29.16 -0.71 -0.79
CA ALA A 310 29.68 -0.91 0.56
C ALA A 310 30.55 -2.17 0.68
N THR A 311 30.14 -3.29 0.06
CA THR A 311 30.95 -4.52 0.03
C THR A 311 32.18 -4.36 -0.83
N LEU A 312 32.13 -3.67 -1.97
CA LEU A 312 33.31 -3.42 -2.79
C LEU A 312 34.29 -2.50 -2.05
N ALA A 313 33.80 -1.45 -1.39
CA ALA A 313 34.62 -0.63 -0.50
C ALA A 313 35.20 -1.44 0.67
N TYR A 314 34.39 -2.27 1.33
CA TYR A 314 34.81 -3.14 2.43
C TYR A 314 35.86 -4.17 1.98
N THR A 315 35.66 -4.81 0.83
CA THR A 315 36.57 -5.80 0.27
C THR A 315 37.88 -5.14 -0.11
N LEU A 316 37.83 -3.97 -0.77
CA LEU A 316 39.03 -3.19 -1.10
C LEU A 316 39.79 -2.76 0.17
N MET A 317 39.06 -2.42 1.23
CA MET A 317 39.61 -1.87 2.46
C MET A 317 40.08 -2.93 3.47
N MET A 318 39.53 -4.16 3.42
CA MET A 318 39.84 -5.23 4.37
C MET A 318 40.63 -6.39 3.76
N VAL A 319 40.28 -6.84 2.55
CA VAL A 319 40.93 -8.00 1.91
C VAL A 319 42.29 -7.65 1.32
N ILE A 320 42.43 -6.49 0.68
CA ILE A 320 43.73 -6.04 0.16
C ILE A 320 44.78 -5.96 1.26
N PRO A 321 44.51 -5.40 2.45
CA PRO A 321 45.51 -5.39 3.50
C PRO A 321 45.80 -6.78 4.08
N TRP A 322 44.81 -7.66 4.19
CA TRP A 322 45.05 -9.05 4.62
C TRP A 322 45.91 -9.82 3.61
N ALA A 323 45.64 -9.67 2.32
CA ALA A 323 46.44 -10.24 1.24
C ALA A 323 47.88 -9.71 1.31
N ARG A 324 48.07 -8.39 1.42
CA ARG A 324 49.41 -7.79 1.55
C ARG A 324 50.13 -8.23 2.82
N LEU A 325 49.41 -8.47 3.92
CA LEU A 325 49.98 -8.97 5.18
C LEU A 325 50.45 -10.43 5.03
N LEU A 326 49.66 -11.29 4.40
CA LEU A 326 50.07 -12.65 4.03
C LEU A 326 51.29 -12.65 3.10
N TYR A 327 51.31 -11.80 2.07
CA TYR A 327 52.46 -11.66 1.17
C TYR A 327 53.72 -11.19 1.91
N SER A 328 53.59 -10.27 2.88
CA SER A 328 54.72 -9.80 3.68
C SER A 328 55.28 -10.89 4.60
N LEU A 329 54.46 -11.88 4.99
CA LEU A 329 54.88 -13.02 5.82
C LEU A 329 55.44 -14.18 4.99
N THR A 330 55.03 -14.34 3.73
CA THR A 330 55.51 -15.39 2.82
C THR A 330 56.74 -14.98 2.00
N GLY A 331 57.15 -13.70 2.04
CA GLY A 331 58.41 -13.22 1.45
C GLY A 331 58.44 -13.15 -0.08
N LEU A 332 57.30 -13.27 -0.75
CA LEU A 332 57.21 -13.17 -2.22
C LEU A 332 57.13 -11.69 -2.66
N PRO A 333 57.99 -11.24 -3.60
CA PRO A 333 57.95 -9.86 -4.10
C PRO A 333 56.68 -9.63 -4.95
N LEU A 334 56.07 -8.46 -4.79
CA LEU A 334 54.92 -7.99 -5.58
C LEU A 334 55.36 -7.70 -7.02
N ALA A 335 54.75 -8.41 -7.99
CA ALA A 335 54.66 -7.97 -9.38
C ALA A 335 53.33 -7.26 -9.61
#